data_AF-A0A498CAR7-F1
#
_entry.id   AF-A0A498CAR7-F1
#
_cell.length_a   1.000
_cell.length_b   1.000
_cell.length_c   1.000
_cell.angle_alpha   90.00
_cell.angle_beta   90.00
_cell.angle_gamma   90.00
#
_symmetry.space_group_name_H-M   'P 1'
#
loop_
_entity.id
_entity.type
_entity.pdbx_description
1 polymer ?
#
loop_
_entity_poly.entity_id
_entity_poly.type
_entity_poly.pdbx_seq_one_letter_code
_entity_poly.pdbx_strand_id
1 'polypeptide(L)'
;MTDAVVLAAALGVVGGVALTALLLLSRRLARGSRDLGSDAEQAAHRALHEASLAAPHLHAGLADPDAGRALKHLRELLGSTAVALVVGDQVVLDGADADLRGSAARVAERVTATGRRQVFPMRDGADRREAVGAPITVGGEVAGVLVAFAEPVRAPLVRAAGEVADWCAAQVALGELDASRTALAEAQLRALRAQISPHFIYNALTAVASFIHTDPPRARELVLEFADFTRYSFRRQGEFTTVAEELGSIHSYLELERARFGERLTVVLRIAPETLATVIPFLSVQPLVENAVRHGLEPGEGGGTIRIESRDDATHTEITVDDDGVGMDPEALQELLTTRGDGAHVGLRNVDTRLRQLYGPAGALVVETAEGAGTLVRMRIPKSQPLHDTAGSGP
;
A
#
# COMPACT_ATOMS: atom_id res chain seq x y z
N MET A 1 -91.91 36.08 -20.07
CA MET A 1 -90.61 36.57 -19.54
C MET A 1 -89.85 35.51 -18.74
N THR A 2 -90.49 34.41 -18.32
CA THR A 2 -89.87 33.37 -17.48
C THR A 2 -88.91 32.44 -18.24
N ASP A 3 -89.20 32.06 -19.49
CA ASP A 3 -88.36 31.08 -20.22
C ASP A 3 -87.00 31.64 -20.65
N ALA A 4 -86.94 32.92 -21.01
CA ALA A 4 -85.67 33.59 -21.37
C ALA A 4 -84.71 33.70 -20.18
N VAL A 5 -85.25 33.87 -18.96
CA VAL A 5 -84.45 33.96 -17.73
C VAL A 5 -83.90 32.58 -17.33
N VAL A 6 -84.69 31.52 -17.50
CA VAL A 6 -84.24 30.15 -17.22
C VAL A 6 -83.17 29.70 -18.22
N LEU A 7 -83.32 30.03 -19.50
CA LEU A 7 -82.32 29.70 -20.53
C LEU A 7 -81.00 30.45 -20.30
N ALA A 8 -81.07 31.74 -19.94
CA ALA A 8 -79.90 32.54 -19.61
C ALA A 8 -79.18 32.03 -18.35
N ALA A 9 -79.93 31.61 -17.33
CA ALA A 9 -79.36 31.00 -16.12
C ALA A 9 -78.67 29.66 -16.43
N ALA A 10 -79.28 28.79 -17.25
CA ALA A 10 -78.68 27.52 -17.64
C ALA A 10 -77.39 27.72 -18.45
N LEU A 11 -77.37 28.65 -19.40
CA LEU A 11 -76.16 29.02 -20.16
C LEU A 11 -75.06 29.59 -19.25
N GLY A 12 -75.43 30.39 -18.25
CA GLY A 12 -74.51 30.91 -17.24
C GLY A 12 -73.86 29.82 -16.40
N VAL A 13 -74.64 28.81 -15.97
CA VAL A 13 -74.12 27.67 -15.20
C VAL A 13 -73.18 26.81 -16.05
N VAL A 14 -73.57 26.49 -17.29
CA VAL A 14 -72.72 25.70 -18.19
C VAL A 14 -71.42 26.44 -18.54
N GLY A 15 -71.51 27.75 -18.82
CA GLY A 15 -70.34 28.59 -19.05
C GLY A 15 -69.42 28.68 -17.82
N GLY A 16 -69.99 28.78 -16.62
CA GLY A 16 -69.25 28.77 -15.36
C GLY A 16 -68.52 27.45 -15.12
N VAL A 17 -69.18 26.32 -15.35
CA VAL A 17 -68.57 24.98 -15.20
C VAL A 17 -67.45 24.78 -16.21
N ALA A 18 -67.64 25.17 -17.47
CA ALA A 18 -66.62 25.08 -18.52
C ALA A 18 -65.39 25.96 -18.20
N LEU A 19 -65.60 27.20 -17.74
CA LEU A 19 -64.52 28.09 -17.34
C LEU A 19 -63.76 27.54 -16.13
N THR A 20 -64.47 26.97 -15.15
CA THR A 20 -63.85 26.37 -13.96
C THR A 20 -63.04 25.12 -14.33
N ALA A 21 -63.55 24.27 -15.21
CA ALA A 21 -62.82 23.12 -15.73
C ALA A 21 -61.57 23.54 -16.52
N LEU A 22 -61.66 24.59 -17.34
CA LEU A 22 -60.53 25.14 -18.10
C LEU A 22 -59.47 25.75 -17.17
N LEU A 23 -59.89 26.46 -16.10
CA LEU A 23 -59.01 27.00 -15.07
C LEU A 23 -58.35 25.90 -14.24
N LEU A 24 -59.06 24.82 -13.93
CA LEU A 24 -58.48 23.67 -13.24
C LEU A 24 -57.50 22.91 -14.13
N LEU A 25 -57.79 22.74 -15.42
CA LEU A 25 -56.90 22.11 -16.39
C LEU A 25 -55.65 22.96 -16.63
N SER A 26 -55.79 24.27 -16.82
CA SER A 26 -54.66 25.18 -16.99
C SER A 26 -53.81 25.26 -15.71
N ARG A 27 -54.44 25.24 -14.53
CA ARG A 27 -53.74 25.20 -13.25
C ARG A 27 -53.05 23.85 -13.01
N ARG A 28 -53.61 22.74 -13.48
CA ARG A 28 -52.99 21.40 -13.45
C ARG A 28 -51.77 21.34 -14.39
N LEU A 29 -51.90 21.89 -15.60
CA LEU A 29 -50.80 22.01 -16.56
C LEU A 29 -49.71 22.98 -16.08
N ALA A 30 -50.07 24.08 -15.42
CA ALA A 30 -49.13 25.09 -14.91
C ALA A 30 -48.46 24.71 -13.58
N ARG A 31 -49.04 23.79 -12.80
CA ARG A 31 -48.46 23.26 -11.55
C ARG A 31 -47.68 21.97 -11.72
N GLY A 32 -48.00 21.17 -12.74
CA GLY A 32 -47.30 19.91 -13.01
C GLY A 32 -45.82 20.07 -13.37
N SER A 33 -45.34 21.29 -13.66
CA SER A 33 -43.99 21.56 -14.16
C SER A 33 -43.06 22.31 -13.19
N ARG A 34 -43.48 22.61 -11.94
CA ARG A 34 -42.74 23.56 -11.09
C ARG A 34 -41.95 23.00 -9.90
N ASP A 35 -42.02 21.70 -9.57
CA ASP A 35 -41.40 21.19 -8.33
C ASP A 35 -40.55 19.91 -8.46
N LEU A 36 -40.26 19.40 -9.67
CA LEU A 36 -39.52 18.13 -9.84
C LEU A 36 -38.31 18.21 -10.80
N GLY A 37 -37.89 19.41 -11.19
CA GLY A 37 -36.85 19.59 -12.21
C GLY A 37 -37.31 19.16 -13.61
N SER A 38 -36.53 19.53 -14.63
CA SER A 38 -36.68 19.07 -16.00
C SER A 38 -36.38 17.58 -16.14
N ASP A 39 -36.90 16.93 -17.20
CA ASP A 39 -36.61 15.52 -17.50
C ASP A 39 -35.10 15.23 -17.58
N ALA A 40 -34.32 16.20 -18.06
CA ALA A 40 -32.86 16.12 -18.12
C ALA A 40 -32.21 16.11 -16.74
N GLU A 41 -32.68 16.96 -15.81
CA GLU A 41 -32.19 16.98 -14.42
C GLU A 41 -32.53 15.68 -13.70
N GLN A 42 -33.73 15.13 -13.91
CA GLN A 42 -34.13 13.85 -13.33
C GLN A 42 -33.33 12.66 -13.88
N ALA A 43 -33.00 12.68 -15.18
CA ALA A 43 -32.16 11.65 -15.80
C ALA A 43 -30.73 11.73 -15.28
N ALA A 44 -30.16 12.93 -15.17
CA ALA A 44 -28.83 13.15 -14.61
C ALA A 44 -28.75 12.71 -13.15
N HIS A 45 -29.74 13.08 -12.33
CA HIS A 45 -29.79 12.66 -10.93
C HIS A 45 -29.87 11.13 -10.78
N ARG A 46 -30.75 10.47 -11.54
CA ARG A 46 -30.85 9.00 -11.54
C ARG A 46 -29.54 8.34 -11.97
N ALA A 47 -28.91 8.83 -13.02
CA ALA A 47 -27.62 8.28 -13.46
C ALA A 47 -26.54 8.42 -12.38
N LEU A 48 -26.42 9.58 -11.75
CA LEU A 48 -25.46 9.77 -10.66
C LEU A 48 -25.79 8.89 -9.45
N HIS A 49 -27.07 8.71 -9.14
CA HIS A 49 -27.52 7.85 -8.04
C HIS A 49 -27.14 6.39 -8.30
N GLU A 50 -27.47 5.84 -9.47
CA GLU A 50 -27.11 4.46 -9.83
C GLU A 50 -25.59 4.26 -9.86
N ALA A 51 -24.84 5.22 -10.42
CA ALA A 51 -23.38 5.18 -10.37
C ALA A 51 -22.84 5.16 -8.94
N SER A 52 -23.41 5.96 -8.03
CA SER A 52 -23.00 6.00 -6.62
C SER A 52 -23.28 4.68 -5.88
N LEU A 53 -24.33 3.95 -6.26
CA LEU A 53 -24.66 2.65 -5.70
C LEU A 53 -23.78 1.52 -6.27
N ALA A 54 -23.40 1.62 -7.55
CA ALA A 54 -22.49 0.67 -8.19
C ALA A 54 -21.05 0.80 -7.71
N ALA A 55 -20.57 2.01 -7.43
CA ALA A 55 -19.15 2.29 -7.19
C ALA A 55 -18.48 1.41 -6.11
N PRO A 56 -19.05 1.25 -4.89
CA PRO A 56 -18.39 0.49 -3.82
C PRO A 56 -18.15 -0.98 -4.18
N HIS A 57 -19.01 -1.55 -5.03
CA HIS A 57 -18.92 -2.93 -5.47
C HIS A 57 -17.81 -3.16 -6.50
N LEU A 58 -17.29 -2.10 -7.11
CA LEU A 58 -16.22 -2.17 -8.12
C LEU A 58 -14.83 -1.90 -7.52
N HIS A 59 -14.75 -1.30 -6.32
CA HIS A 59 -13.48 -0.97 -5.65
C HIS A 59 -12.67 -2.21 -5.26
N ALA A 60 -13.31 -3.32 -4.94
CA ALA A 60 -12.63 -4.58 -4.64
C ALA A 60 -12.05 -5.28 -5.88
N GLY A 61 -12.33 -4.75 -7.08
CA GLY A 61 -11.92 -5.30 -8.36
C GLY A 61 -13.04 -6.06 -9.06
N LEU A 62 -12.88 -6.27 -10.38
CA LEU A 62 -13.93 -6.87 -11.22
C LEU A 62 -14.11 -8.38 -10.98
N ALA A 63 -13.07 -9.06 -10.49
CA ALA A 63 -13.11 -10.49 -10.16
C ALA A 63 -13.71 -10.76 -8.76
N ASP A 64 -13.98 -9.71 -7.98
CA ASP A 64 -14.57 -9.86 -6.66
C ASP A 64 -16.03 -10.37 -6.78
N PRO A 65 -16.46 -11.34 -5.94
CA PRO A 65 -17.84 -11.84 -5.96
C PRO A 65 -18.90 -10.74 -5.81
N ASP A 66 -18.58 -9.65 -5.11
CA ASP A 66 -19.49 -8.53 -4.88
C ASP A 66 -19.57 -7.58 -6.09
N ALA A 67 -18.64 -7.65 -7.05
CA ALA A 67 -18.73 -6.88 -8.30
C ALA A 67 -20.03 -7.17 -9.07
N GLY A 68 -20.58 -8.39 -8.91
CA GLY A 68 -21.88 -8.76 -9.43
C GLY A 68 -23.03 -7.89 -8.93
N ARG A 69 -22.93 -7.31 -7.74
CA ARG A 69 -23.97 -6.43 -7.17
C ARG A 69 -24.05 -5.08 -7.91
N ALA A 70 -22.96 -4.65 -8.55
CA ALA A 70 -22.97 -3.45 -9.38
C ALA A 70 -23.86 -3.61 -10.62
N LEU A 71 -24.00 -4.84 -11.15
CA LEU A 71 -24.67 -5.09 -12.45
C LEU A 71 -26.11 -4.60 -12.52
N LYS A 72 -26.85 -4.66 -11.41
CA LYS A 72 -28.21 -4.10 -11.35
C LYS A 72 -28.21 -2.61 -11.68
N HIS A 73 -27.35 -1.86 -11.03
CA HIS A 73 -27.21 -0.42 -11.22
C HIS A 73 -26.62 -0.09 -12.60
N LEU A 74 -25.66 -0.89 -13.09
CA LEU A 74 -25.14 -0.75 -14.46
C LEU A 74 -26.21 -1.00 -15.52
N ARG A 75 -27.11 -1.97 -15.31
CA ARG A 75 -28.25 -2.22 -16.20
C ARG A 75 -29.21 -1.04 -16.24
N GLU A 76 -29.51 -0.45 -15.08
CA GLU A 76 -30.35 0.74 -14.96
C GLU A 76 -29.70 1.96 -15.65
N LEU A 77 -28.40 2.18 -15.45
CA LEU A 77 -27.61 3.22 -16.14
C LEU A 77 -27.66 3.11 -17.67
N LEU A 78 -27.53 1.89 -18.18
CA LEU A 78 -27.49 1.62 -19.60
C LEU A 78 -28.88 1.55 -20.23
N GLY A 79 -29.96 1.49 -19.43
CA GLY A 79 -31.31 1.27 -19.91
C GLY A 79 -31.44 -0.01 -20.74
N SER A 80 -30.65 -1.03 -20.40
CA SER A 80 -30.54 -2.28 -21.16
C SER A 80 -31.41 -3.39 -20.56
N THR A 81 -31.72 -4.41 -21.34
CA THR A 81 -32.59 -5.51 -20.87
C THR A 81 -31.82 -6.46 -19.94
N ALA A 82 -30.53 -6.62 -20.20
CA ALA A 82 -29.59 -7.38 -19.40
C ALA A 82 -28.17 -6.82 -19.56
N VAL A 83 -27.33 -6.99 -18.54
CA VAL A 83 -25.90 -6.65 -18.56
C VAL A 83 -25.09 -7.85 -18.07
N ALA A 84 -23.90 -8.05 -18.66
CA ALA A 84 -22.89 -8.96 -18.17
C ALA A 84 -21.59 -8.22 -17.84
N LEU A 85 -20.89 -8.72 -16.83
CA LEU A 85 -19.48 -8.44 -16.59
C LEU A 85 -18.70 -9.74 -16.83
N VAL A 86 -17.70 -9.66 -17.68
CA VAL A 86 -16.84 -10.80 -18.02
C VAL A 86 -15.40 -10.52 -17.63
N VAL A 87 -14.82 -11.39 -16.81
CA VAL A 87 -13.45 -11.29 -16.29
C VAL A 87 -12.78 -12.65 -16.43
N GLY A 88 -11.83 -12.77 -17.37
CA GLY A 88 -11.32 -14.09 -17.76
C GLY A 88 -12.46 -15.02 -18.19
N ASP A 89 -12.56 -16.18 -17.55
CA ASP A 89 -13.63 -17.17 -17.80
C ASP A 89 -14.91 -16.93 -16.97
N GLN A 90 -14.89 -15.96 -16.06
CA GLN A 90 -16.02 -15.67 -15.19
C GLN A 90 -17.02 -14.75 -15.89
N VAL A 91 -18.28 -15.15 -15.90
CA VAL A 91 -19.39 -14.37 -16.47
C VAL A 91 -20.49 -14.21 -15.42
N VAL A 92 -20.69 -12.96 -15.00
CA VAL A 92 -21.75 -12.55 -14.07
C VAL A 92 -22.79 -11.74 -14.85
N LEU A 93 -24.07 -12.02 -14.61
CA LEU A 93 -25.19 -11.47 -15.37
C LEU A 93 -26.24 -10.87 -14.43
N ASP A 94 -26.86 -9.77 -14.86
CA ASP A 94 -28.10 -9.25 -14.30
C ASP A 94 -29.12 -9.02 -15.41
N GLY A 95 -30.33 -9.59 -15.27
CA GLY A 95 -31.39 -9.57 -16.28
C GLY A 95 -32.20 -10.88 -16.32
N ALA A 96 -33.41 -10.82 -16.87
CA ALA A 96 -34.40 -11.91 -16.79
C ALA A 96 -34.12 -13.11 -17.73
N ASP A 97 -33.07 -13.07 -18.54
CA ASP A 97 -32.83 -14.03 -19.62
C ASP A 97 -31.63 -14.94 -19.27
N ALA A 98 -31.94 -16.14 -18.75
CA ALA A 98 -30.96 -17.07 -18.17
C ALA A 98 -29.94 -17.64 -19.18
N ASP A 99 -30.13 -17.42 -20.48
CA ASP A 99 -29.33 -18.04 -21.55
C ASP A 99 -28.43 -17.05 -22.32
N LEU A 100 -28.04 -15.94 -21.69
CA LEU A 100 -27.13 -14.94 -22.29
C LEU A 100 -25.65 -15.18 -21.97
N ARG A 101 -25.32 -16.13 -21.10
CA ARG A 101 -23.94 -16.38 -20.64
C ARG A 101 -22.99 -16.74 -21.79
N GLY A 102 -23.40 -17.65 -22.67
CA GLY A 102 -22.58 -18.02 -23.84
C GLY A 102 -22.39 -16.87 -24.84
N SER A 103 -23.40 -16.00 -24.98
CA SER A 103 -23.30 -14.81 -25.82
C SER A 103 -22.34 -13.78 -25.22
N ALA A 104 -22.44 -13.53 -23.91
CA ALA A 104 -21.53 -12.63 -23.18
C ALA A 104 -20.06 -13.06 -23.30
N ALA A 105 -19.77 -14.36 -23.15
CA ALA A 105 -18.42 -14.89 -23.28
C ALA A 105 -17.83 -14.65 -24.68
N ARG A 106 -18.60 -14.93 -25.75
CA ARG A 106 -18.15 -14.67 -27.14
C ARG A 106 -17.92 -13.19 -27.43
N VAL A 107 -18.81 -12.33 -26.93
CA VAL A 107 -18.65 -10.88 -27.04
C VAL A 107 -17.36 -10.43 -26.36
N ALA A 108 -17.14 -10.90 -25.14
CA ALA A 108 -15.96 -10.57 -24.35
C ALA A 108 -14.66 -11.03 -25.04
N GLU A 109 -14.58 -12.27 -25.52
CA GLU A 109 -13.42 -12.79 -26.25
C GLU A 109 -12.99 -11.85 -27.39
N ARG A 110 -13.95 -11.40 -28.19
CA ARG A 110 -13.67 -10.52 -29.34
C ARG A 110 -13.35 -9.09 -28.93
N VAL A 111 -13.95 -8.57 -27.85
CA VAL A 111 -13.62 -7.23 -27.32
C VAL A 111 -12.23 -7.24 -26.70
N THR A 112 -11.89 -8.24 -25.89
CA THR A 112 -10.56 -8.44 -25.29
C THR A 112 -9.49 -8.54 -26.38
N ALA A 113 -9.72 -9.32 -27.43
CA ALA A 113 -8.76 -9.45 -28.53
C ALA A 113 -8.48 -8.15 -29.31
N THR A 114 -9.41 -7.19 -29.29
CA THR A 114 -9.28 -5.92 -30.02
C THR A 114 -8.98 -4.72 -29.15
N GLY A 115 -9.22 -4.82 -27.84
CA GLY A 115 -9.19 -3.70 -26.90
C GLY A 115 -10.19 -2.60 -27.24
N ARG A 116 -11.25 -2.89 -28.01
CA ARG A 116 -12.17 -1.87 -28.55
C ARG A 116 -13.61 -2.28 -28.38
N ARG A 117 -14.45 -1.27 -28.12
CA ARG A 117 -15.90 -1.41 -28.09
C ARG A 117 -16.43 -1.93 -29.43
N GLN A 118 -17.31 -2.93 -29.39
CA GLN A 118 -17.89 -3.56 -30.57
C GLN A 118 -19.39 -3.82 -30.41
N VAL A 119 -20.13 -3.71 -31.52
CA VAL A 119 -21.54 -4.06 -31.61
C VAL A 119 -21.68 -5.43 -32.26
N PHE A 120 -22.50 -6.27 -31.67
CA PHE A 120 -22.75 -7.65 -32.09
C PHE A 120 -24.22 -7.76 -32.51
N PRO A 121 -24.51 -7.79 -33.81
CA PRO A 121 -25.86 -7.95 -34.31
C PRO A 121 -26.35 -9.39 -34.09
N MET A 122 -27.67 -9.58 -34.09
CA MET A 122 -28.27 -10.92 -34.06
C MET A 122 -27.83 -11.68 -35.32
N ARG A 123 -27.24 -12.87 -35.14
CA ARG A 123 -26.89 -13.79 -36.23
C ARG A 123 -27.61 -15.12 -36.04
N ASP A 124 -28.19 -15.62 -37.13
CA ASP A 124 -28.93 -16.88 -37.18
C ASP A 124 -28.25 -18.00 -36.38
N GLY A 125 -28.89 -18.42 -35.29
CA GLY A 125 -28.64 -19.68 -34.58
C GLY A 125 -27.67 -19.66 -33.38
N ALA A 126 -26.75 -18.69 -33.24
CA ALA A 126 -25.75 -18.70 -32.16
C ALA A 126 -25.99 -17.67 -31.05
N ASP A 127 -26.41 -16.46 -31.42
CA ASP A 127 -26.62 -15.33 -30.49
C ASP A 127 -28.12 -15.06 -30.34
N ARG A 128 -28.62 -15.00 -29.11
CA ARG A 128 -30.05 -14.84 -28.82
C ARG A 128 -30.54 -13.39 -28.82
N ARG A 129 -29.63 -12.41 -28.70
CA ARG A 129 -29.93 -10.96 -28.66
C ARG A 129 -28.77 -10.13 -29.22
N GLU A 130 -29.05 -8.92 -29.71
CA GLU A 130 -27.99 -7.96 -30.04
C GLU A 130 -27.31 -7.46 -28.77
N ALA A 131 -26.01 -7.16 -28.86
CA ALA A 131 -25.23 -6.68 -27.74
C ALA A 131 -24.20 -5.62 -28.14
N VAL A 132 -23.80 -4.80 -27.18
CA VAL A 132 -22.56 -4.03 -27.26
C VAL A 132 -21.63 -4.50 -26.15
N GLY A 133 -20.39 -4.79 -26.52
CA GLY A 133 -19.31 -5.07 -25.58
C GLY A 133 -18.37 -3.87 -25.51
N ALA A 134 -18.00 -3.44 -24.31
CA ALA A 134 -17.07 -2.36 -24.05
C ALA A 134 -15.96 -2.83 -23.08
N PRO A 135 -14.67 -2.61 -23.42
CA PRO A 135 -13.56 -3.04 -22.58
C PRO A 135 -13.44 -2.13 -21.35
N ILE A 136 -13.23 -2.73 -20.18
CA ILE A 136 -12.84 -2.03 -18.96
C ILE A 136 -11.31 -2.13 -18.88
N THR A 137 -10.62 -1.03 -19.17
CA THR A 137 -9.16 -1.01 -19.34
C THR A 137 -8.50 -0.35 -18.14
N VAL A 138 -7.70 -1.10 -17.38
CA VAL A 138 -6.95 -0.61 -16.22
C VAL A 138 -5.46 -0.80 -16.49
N GLY A 139 -4.66 0.26 -16.34
CA GLY A 139 -3.22 0.19 -16.58
C GLY A 139 -2.80 -0.13 -18.03
N GLY A 140 -3.71 0.05 -19.00
CA GLY A 140 -3.47 -0.29 -20.42
C GLY A 140 -3.85 -1.72 -20.80
N GLU A 141 -4.28 -2.54 -19.84
CA GLU A 141 -4.72 -3.92 -20.05
C GLU A 141 -6.24 -4.04 -19.87
N VAL A 142 -6.87 -4.95 -20.61
CA VAL A 142 -8.31 -5.21 -20.50
C VAL A 142 -8.57 -6.05 -19.25
N ALA A 143 -8.96 -5.40 -18.16
CA ALA A 143 -9.27 -6.04 -16.88
C ALA A 143 -10.60 -6.81 -16.92
N GLY A 144 -11.51 -6.41 -17.81
CA GLY A 144 -12.78 -7.10 -18.02
C GLY A 144 -13.58 -6.49 -19.17
N VAL A 145 -14.73 -7.07 -19.48
CA VAL A 145 -15.63 -6.57 -20.53
C VAL A 145 -17.03 -6.40 -19.98
N LEU A 146 -17.58 -5.20 -20.17
CA LEU A 146 -18.98 -4.87 -19.92
C LEU A 146 -19.79 -5.19 -21.18
N VAL A 147 -20.81 -6.04 -21.05
CA VAL A 147 -21.69 -6.44 -22.17
C VAL A 147 -23.10 -5.98 -21.87
N ALA A 148 -23.68 -5.16 -22.74
CA ALA A 148 -25.06 -4.68 -22.62
C ALA A 148 -25.93 -5.26 -23.74
N PHE A 149 -27.03 -5.92 -23.37
CA PHE A 149 -27.95 -6.55 -24.31
C PHE A 149 -29.17 -5.66 -24.56
N ALA A 150 -29.54 -5.48 -25.83
CA ALA A 150 -30.69 -4.69 -26.26
C ALA A 150 -31.21 -5.16 -27.62
N GLU A 151 -32.44 -4.80 -27.98
CA GLU A 151 -33.00 -5.12 -29.29
C GLU A 151 -33.90 -3.97 -29.79
N PRO A 152 -33.48 -3.18 -30.80
CA PRO A 152 -32.15 -3.14 -31.41
C PRO A 152 -31.11 -2.37 -30.56
N VAL A 153 -29.82 -2.63 -30.77
CA VAL A 153 -28.72 -1.82 -30.24
C VAL A 153 -28.63 -0.50 -31.00
N ARG A 154 -28.89 0.61 -30.30
CA ARG A 154 -28.84 1.96 -30.87
C ARG A 154 -27.56 2.71 -30.48
N ALA A 155 -27.17 3.70 -31.28
CA ALA A 155 -25.98 4.52 -31.05
C ALA A 155 -25.86 5.13 -29.63
N PRO A 156 -26.95 5.57 -28.96
CA PRO A 156 -26.86 6.05 -27.58
C PRO A 156 -26.37 4.99 -26.58
N LEU A 157 -26.85 3.74 -26.70
CA LEU A 157 -26.40 2.64 -25.84
C LEU A 157 -24.93 2.32 -26.09
N VAL A 158 -24.49 2.36 -27.35
CA VAL A 158 -23.09 2.13 -27.70
C VAL A 158 -22.17 3.17 -27.06
N ARG A 159 -22.58 4.45 -27.06
CA ARG A 159 -21.82 5.49 -26.36
C ARG A 159 -21.84 5.27 -24.84
N ALA A 160 -23.03 5.08 -24.27
CA ALA A 160 -23.20 4.87 -22.83
C ALA A 160 -22.41 3.66 -22.32
N ALA A 161 -22.37 2.55 -23.05
CA ALA A 161 -21.59 1.37 -22.70
C ALA A 161 -20.08 1.67 -22.63
N GLY A 162 -19.58 2.55 -23.51
CA GLY A 162 -18.20 3.03 -23.44
C GLY A 162 -17.95 3.87 -22.19
N GLU A 163 -18.77 4.90 -21.97
CA GLU A 163 -18.63 5.81 -20.82
C GLU A 163 -18.74 5.06 -19.49
N VAL A 164 -19.66 4.09 -19.39
CA VAL A 164 -19.83 3.27 -18.20
C VAL A 164 -18.65 2.31 -18.01
N ALA A 165 -18.10 1.72 -19.08
CA ALA A 165 -16.91 0.89 -18.97
C ALA A 165 -15.66 1.69 -18.54
N ASP A 166 -15.47 2.89 -19.08
CA ASP A 166 -14.41 3.81 -18.67
C ASP A 166 -14.59 4.26 -17.20
N TRP A 167 -15.83 4.54 -16.80
CA TRP A 167 -16.15 4.84 -15.40
C TRP A 167 -15.88 3.64 -14.47
N CYS A 168 -16.24 2.41 -14.86
CA CYS A 168 -15.90 1.20 -14.12
C CYS A 168 -14.39 1.03 -13.98
N ALA A 169 -13.62 1.30 -15.05
CA ALA A 169 -12.16 1.24 -15.01
C ALA A 169 -11.60 2.23 -13.99
N ALA A 170 -12.14 3.45 -13.93
CA ALA A 170 -11.76 4.43 -12.94
C ALA A 170 -12.07 3.98 -11.50
N GLN A 171 -13.20 3.32 -11.25
CA GLN A 171 -13.53 2.79 -9.92
C GLN A 171 -12.56 1.68 -9.48
N VAL A 172 -12.21 0.77 -10.38
CA VAL A 172 -11.24 -0.30 -10.10
C VAL A 172 -9.86 0.28 -9.80
N ALA A 173 -9.38 1.23 -10.62
CA ALA A 173 -8.10 1.89 -10.41
C ALA A 173 -8.04 2.67 -9.08
N LEU A 174 -9.15 3.28 -8.65
CA LEU A 174 -9.24 3.91 -7.34
C LEU A 174 -9.10 2.91 -6.19
N GLY A 175 -9.76 1.76 -6.29
CA GLY A 175 -9.65 0.68 -5.30
C GLY A 175 -8.23 0.12 -5.19
N GLU A 176 -7.56 -0.11 -6.32
CA GLU A 176 -6.16 -0.53 -6.37
C GLU A 176 -5.22 0.49 -5.71
N LEU A 177 -5.45 1.79 -5.96
CA LEU A 177 -4.68 2.87 -5.36
C LEU A 177 -4.83 2.92 -3.84
N ASP A 178 -6.05 2.79 -3.32
CA ASP A 178 -6.30 2.82 -1.88
C ASP A 178 -5.75 1.57 -1.17
N ALA A 179 -5.84 0.40 -1.80
CA ALA A 179 -5.18 -0.82 -1.31
C ALA A 179 -3.65 -0.65 -1.25
N SER A 180 -3.04 -0.09 -2.30
CA SER A 180 -1.59 0.19 -2.35
C SER A 180 -1.15 1.18 -1.28
N ARG A 181 -1.91 2.26 -1.06
CA ARG A 181 -1.65 3.25 0.00
C ARG A 181 -1.70 2.62 1.39
N THR A 182 -2.71 1.78 1.64
CA THR A 182 -2.86 1.09 2.91
C THR A 182 -1.69 0.15 3.16
N ALA A 183 -1.32 -0.65 2.16
CA ALA A 183 -0.17 -1.55 2.24
C ALA A 183 1.15 -0.80 2.49
N LEU A 184 1.35 0.37 1.86
CA LEU A 184 2.50 1.23 2.10
C LEU A 184 2.52 1.77 3.54
N ALA A 185 1.39 2.27 4.03
CA ALA A 185 1.28 2.78 5.39
C ALA A 185 1.57 1.68 6.43
N GLU A 186 1.05 0.47 6.22
CA GLU A 186 1.35 -0.68 7.07
C GLU A 186 2.81 -1.11 7.00
N ALA A 187 3.43 -1.08 5.82
CA ALA A 187 4.85 -1.37 5.65
C ALA A 187 5.72 -0.32 6.37
N GLN A 188 5.36 0.96 6.29
CA GLN A 188 6.04 2.04 7.01
C GLN A 188 5.89 1.89 8.53
N LEU A 189 4.69 1.57 9.03
CA LEU A 189 4.45 1.30 10.44
C LEU A 189 5.25 0.09 10.93
N ARG A 190 5.32 -0.99 10.13
CA ARG A 190 6.17 -2.16 10.42
C ARG A 190 7.65 -1.77 10.48
N ALA A 191 8.12 -1.00 9.51
CA ALA A 191 9.51 -0.52 9.48
C ALA A 191 9.85 0.34 10.71
N LEU A 192 8.94 1.24 11.11
CA LEU A 192 9.13 2.07 12.29
C LEU A 192 9.15 1.24 13.60
N ARG A 193 8.25 0.25 13.72
CA ARG A 193 8.21 -0.67 14.86
C ARG A 193 9.45 -1.57 14.94
N ALA A 194 10.14 -1.81 13.83
CA ALA A 194 11.34 -2.64 13.78
C ALA A 194 12.62 -1.89 14.17
N GLN A 195 12.58 -0.57 14.37
CA GLN A 195 13.79 0.24 14.58
C GLN A 195 14.47 0.01 15.95
N ILE A 196 13.74 -0.48 16.95
CA ILE A 196 14.30 -1.00 18.21
C ILE A 196 13.60 -2.31 18.53
N SER A 197 14.37 -3.37 18.81
CA SER A 197 13.80 -4.65 19.25
C SER A 197 13.02 -4.47 20.56
N PRO A 198 11.70 -4.77 20.61
CA PRO A 198 10.95 -4.71 21.86
C PRO A 198 11.59 -5.56 22.96
N HIS A 199 12.17 -6.70 22.57
CA HIS A 199 12.92 -7.58 23.48
C HIS A 199 14.12 -6.87 24.11
N PHE A 200 14.86 -6.06 23.35
CA PHE A 200 15.95 -5.26 23.90
C PHE A 200 15.44 -4.30 24.98
N ILE A 201 14.33 -3.60 24.74
CA ILE A 201 13.74 -2.68 25.73
C ILE A 201 13.40 -3.42 27.04
N TYR A 202 12.73 -4.56 26.95
CA TYR A 202 12.39 -5.36 28.14
C TYR A 202 13.62 -5.83 28.90
N ASN A 203 14.64 -6.30 28.17
CA ASN A 203 15.88 -6.81 28.73
C ASN A 203 16.71 -5.71 29.41
N ALA A 204 16.84 -4.54 28.77
CA ALA A 204 17.53 -3.39 29.32
C ALA A 204 16.86 -2.93 30.63
N LEU A 205 15.53 -2.82 30.65
CA LEU A 205 14.79 -2.43 31.86
C LEU A 205 14.90 -3.46 32.98
N THR A 206 14.94 -4.75 32.65
CA THR A 206 15.12 -5.82 33.64
C THR A 206 16.54 -5.81 34.21
N ALA A 207 17.55 -5.58 33.38
CA ALA A 207 18.93 -5.39 33.84
C ALA A 207 19.02 -4.20 34.80
N VAL A 208 18.50 -3.03 34.41
CA VAL A 208 18.42 -1.84 35.28
C VAL A 208 17.73 -2.17 36.61
N ALA A 209 16.57 -2.85 36.57
CA ALA A 209 15.81 -3.20 37.75
C ALA A 209 16.60 -4.07 38.74
N SER A 210 17.46 -4.97 38.24
CA SER A 210 18.28 -5.84 39.09
C SER A 210 19.34 -5.07 39.91
N PHE A 211 19.75 -3.89 39.44
CA PHE A 211 20.72 -3.02 40.13
C PHE A 211 20.07 -2.01 41.08
N ILE A 212 18.76 -1.74 40.98
CA ILE A 212 18.09 -0.69 41.78
C ILE A 212 18.32 -0.84 43.29
N HIS A 213 18.33 -2.07 43.81
CA HIS A 213 18.52 -2.34 45.23
C HIS A 213 19.95 -2.73 45.60
N THR A 214 20.73 -3.27 44.67
CA THR A 214 22.07 -3.83 44.93
C THR A 214 23.18 -2.81 44.65
N ASP A 215 23.03 -2.00 43.60
CA ASP A 215 23.94 -0.91 43.22
C ASP A 215 23.15 0.26 42.58
N PRO A 216 22.50 1.10 43.41
CA PRO A 216 21.72 2.24 42.93
C PRO A 216 22.51 3.22 42.03
N PRO A 217 23.79 3.53 42.32
CA PRO A 217 24.63 4.31 41.40
C PRO A 217 24.71 3.69 40.00
N ARG A 218 25.01 2.38 39.89
CA ARG A 218 25.07 1.70 38.59
C ARG A 218 23.72 1.68 37.88
N ALA A 219 22.62 1.47 38.61
CA ALA A 219 21.28 1.55 38.05
C ALA A 219 21.00 2.93 37.41
N ARG A 220 21.44 4.02 38.07
CA ARG A 220 21.30 5.38 37.54
C ARG A 220 22.10 5.58 36.25
N GLU A 221 23.33 5.06 36.17
CA GLU A 221 24.13 5.09 34.95
C GLU A 221 23.42 4.36 33.81
N LEU A 222 22.95 3.13 34.05
CA LEU A 222 22.25 2.35 33.02
C LEU A 222 20.96 3.02 32.52
N VAL A 223 20.25 3.76 33.37
CA VAL A 223 19.10 4.57 32.92
C VAL A 223 19.53 5.69 31.95
N LEU A 224 20.68 6.32 32.19
CA LEU A 224 21.22 7.33 31.29
C LEU A 224 21.67 6.71 29.97
N GLU A 225 22.39 5.57 30.02
CA GLU A 225 22.77 4.83 28.81
C GLU A 225 21.54 4.41 28.00
N PHE A 226 20.48 3.93 28.67
CA PHE A 226 19.22 3.61 28.01
C PHE A 226 18.57 4.84 27.35
N ALA A 227 18.58 5.99 28.03
CA ALA A 227 18.05 7.23 27.47
C ALA A 227 18.84 7.71 26.25
N ASP A 228 20.17 7.64 26.29
CA ASP A 228 21.04 8.07 25.19
C ASP A 228 20.95 7.14 23.99
N PHE A 229 20.97 5.81 24.20
CA PHE A 229 20.71 4.82 23.15
C PHE A 229 19.35 5.03 22.48
N THR A 230 18.31 5.25 23.29
CA THR A 230 16.94 5.46 22.81
C THR A 230 16.82 6.76 22.03
N ARG A 231 17.46 7.84 22.50
CA ARG A 231 17.48 9.13 21.81
C ARG A 231 18.16 9.02 20.44
N TYR A 232 19.27 8.30 20.36
CA TYR A 232 19.96 8.06 19.09
C TYR A 232 19.09 7.21 18.15
N SER A 233 18.58 6.07 18.62
CA SER A 233 17.80 5.13 17.83
C SER A 233 16.49 5.72 17.27
N PHE A 234 15.87 6.66 17.98
CA PHE A 234 14.66 7.39 17.52
C PHE A 234 14.94 8.76 16.90
N ARG A 235 16.19 9.17 16.73
CA ARG A 235 16.53 10.43 16.05
C ARG A 235 15.87 10.41 14.68
N ARG A 236 15.15 11.49 14.32
CA ARG A 236 14.61 11.65 12.96
C ARG A 236 15.77 11.44 11.99
N GLN A 237 15.59 10.53 11.04
CA GLN A 237 16.62 10.14 10.09
C GLN A 237 17.27 11.38 9.48
N GLY A 238 18.51 11.66 9.91
CA GLY A 238 19.48 12.26 9.01
C GLY A 238 19.99 11.13 8.13
N GLU A 239 20.27 11.39 6.85
CA GLU A 239 20.83 10.36 5.98
C GLU A 239 22.20 9.87 6.48
N PHE A 240 22.94 10.75 7.17
CA PHE A 240 24.32 10.53 7.58
C PHE A 240 24.63 10.99 9.01
N THR A 241 25.64 10.36 9.60
CA THR A 241 26.20 10.61 10.94
C THR A 241 27.72 10.40 10.89
N THR A 242 28.45 10.72 11.96
CA THR A 242 29.87 10.36 12.05
C THR A 242 30.09 9.00 12.69
N VAL A 243 31.21 8.35 12.40
CA VAL A 243 31.65 7.14 13.13
C VAL A 243 31.67 7.40 14.64
N ALA A 244 32.10 8.59 15.08
CA ALA A 244 32.08 8.96 16.49
C ALA A 244 30.69 8.95 17.12
N GLU A 245 29.69 9.56 16.46
CA GLU A 245 28.31 9.58 16.94
C GLU A 245 27.73 8.16 17.02
N GLU A 246 27.99 7.34 15.99
CA GLU A 246 27.46 5.98 15.96
C GLU A 246 28.13 5.06 16.99
N LEU A 247 29.44 5.18 17.19
CA LEU A 247 30.16 4.49 18.27
C LEU A 247 29.67 4.91 19.67
N GLY A 248 29.23 6.16 19.84
CA GLY A 248 28.60 6.61 21.09
C GLY A 248 27.33 5.83 21.41
N SER A 249 26.43 5.66 20.44
CA SER A 249 25.21 4.83 20.61
C SER A 249 25.56 3.36 20.88
N ILE A 250 26.54 2.82 20.14
CA ILE A 250 27.02 1.45 20.31
C ILE A 250 27.59 1.24 21.72
N HIS A 251 28.29 2.22 22.28
CA HIS A 251 28.79 2.14 23.65
C HIS A 251 27.63 1.99 24.65
N SER A 252 26.62 2.86 24.58
CA SER A 252 25.44 2.78 25.44
C SER A 252 24.71 1.44 25.32
N TYR A 253 24.56 0.93 24.10
CA TYR A 253 24.00 -0.40 23.83
C TYR A 253 24.80 -1.51 24.54
N LEU A 254 26.13 -1.52 24.37
CA LEU A 254 27.00 -2.56 24.93
C LEU A 254 27.08 -2.49 26.46
N GLU A 255 26.98 -1.32 27.07
CA GLU A 255 26.90 -1.19 28.54
C GLU A 255 25.63 -1.82 29.11
N LEU A 256 24.50 -1.67 28.42
CA LEU A 256 23.23 -2.31 28.79
C LEU A 256 23.30 -3.84 28.63
N GLU A 257 23.88 -4.33 27.54
CA GLU A 257 24.08 -5.77 27.33
C GLU A 257 25.09 -6.36 28.31
N ARG A 258 26.18 -5.64 28.65
CA ARG A 258 27.13 -6.04 29.71
C ARG A 258 26.46 -6.15 31.07
N ALA A 259 25.57 -5.23 31.41
CA ALA A 259 24.80 -5.30 32.66
C ALA A 259 23.89 -6.55 32.70
N ARG A 260 23.39 -7.00 31.56
CA ARG A 260 22.55 -8.21 31.44
C ARG A 260 23.34 -9.50 31.48
N PHE A 261 24.45 -9.56 30.74
CA PHE A 261 25.23 -10.78 30.57
C PHE A 261 26.37 -10.93 31.58
N GLY A 262 26.72 -9.86 32.30
CA GLY A 262 27.83 -9.85 33.24
C GLY A 262 29.14 -10.24 32.54
N GLU A 263 29.89 -11.14 33.16
CA GLU A 263 31.19 -11.61 32.66
C GLU A 263 31.10 -12.44 31.37
N ARG A 264 29.89 -12.82 30.94
CA ARG A 264 29.71 -13.59 29.69
C ARG A 264 29.90 -12.75 28.43
N LEU A 265 29.87 -11.42 28.51
CA LEU A 265 30.09 -10.55 27.35
C LEU A 265 31.43 -9.82 27.47
N THR A 266 32.39 -10.22 26.65
CA THR A 266 33.65 -9.49 26.47
C THR A 266 33.56 -8.59 25.24
N VAL A 267 33.90 -7.31 25.38
CA VAL A 267 33.94 -6.39 24.23
C VAL A 267 35.33 -5.78 24.13
N VAL A 268 35.91 -5.83 22.93
CA VAL A 268 37.20 -5.23 22.58
C VAL A 268 36.98 -4.12 21.54
N LEU A 269 37.38 -2.90 21.86
CA LEU A 269 37.31 -1.75 20.96
C LEU A 269 38.72 -1.35 20.52
N ARG A 270 38.94 -1.26 19.21
CA ARG A 270 40.21 -0.78 18.61
C ARG A 270 39.91 0.24 17.52
N ILE A 271 39.74 1.48 17.93
CA ILE A 271 39.26 2.56 17.07
C ILE A 271 40.42 3.50 16.74
N ALA A 272 40.77 3.62 15.46
CA ALA A 272 41.75 4.59 15.00
C ALA A 272 41.16 6.02 15.09
N PRO A 273 41.78 6.97 15.81
CA PRO A 273 41.22 8.31 16.02
C PRO A 273 40.86 9.05 14.74
N GLU A 274 41.64 8.84 13.67
CA GLU A 274 41.47 9.47 12.35
C GLU A 274 40.15 9.07 11.68
N THR A 275 39.59 7.92 12.07
CA THR A 275 38.34 7.40 11.49
C THR A 275 37.09 8.00 12.12
N LEU A 276 37.19 8.61 13.31
CA LEU A 276 36.04 9.09 14.10
C LEU A 276 35.22 10.15 13.37
N ALA A 277 35.86 11.01 12.57
CA ALA A 277 35.21 12.07 11.81
C ALA A 277 34.61 11.59 10.48
N THR A 278 34.80 10.32 10.12
CA THR A 278 34.28 9.78 8.86
C THR A 278 32.76 9.79 8.87
N VAL A 279 32.18 10.30 7.78
CA VAL A 279 30.73 10.33 7.62
C VAL A 279 30.24 8.98 7.08
N ILE A 280 29.27 8.40 7.78
CA ILE A 280 28.65 7.11 7.46
C ILE A 280 27.13 7.26 7.42
N PRO A 281 26.42 6.40 6.68
CA PRO A 281 24.97 6.39 6.73
C PRO A 281 24.50 6.05 8.15
N PHE A 282 23.46 6.71 8.63
CA PHE A 282 22.94 6.47 9.98
C PHE A 282 22.52 5.00 10.18
N LEU A 283 22.91 4.37 11.30
CA LEU A 283 22.66 2.95 11.61
C LEU A 283 23.35 2.00 10.60
N SER A 284 24.63 2.23 10.33
CA SER A 284 25.44 1.31 9.52
C SER A 284 26.19 0.27 10.35
N VAL A 285 26.71 0.65 11.51
CA VAL A 285 27.52 -0.20 12.39
C VAL A 285 26.65 -0.82 13.48
N GLN A 286 25.70 -0.06 14.03
CA GLN A 286 24.86 -0.52 15.15
C GLN A 286 24.15 -1.87 14.85
N PRO A 287 23.49 -2.08 13.69
CA PRO A 287 22.85 -3.37 13.39
C PRO A 287 23.82 -4.55 13.33
N LEU A 288 25.09 -4.30 12.98
CA LEU A 288 26.13 -5.32 12.93
C LEU A 288 26.54 -5.74 14.34
N VAL A 289 26.65 -4.77 15.26
CA VAL A 289 26.97 -5.01 16.67
C VAL A 289 25.81 -5.73 17.37
N GLU A 290 24.55 -5.32 17.13
CA GLU A 290 23.37 -6.02 17.66
C GLU A 290 23.33 -7.48 17.20
N ASN A 291 23.67 -7.72 15.92
CA ASN A 291 23.78 -9.07 15.38
C ASN A 291 24.88 -9.89 16.08
N ALA A 292 26.07 -9.30 16.24
CA ALA A 292 27.20 -9.92 16.93
C ALA A 292 26.88 -10.27 18.40
N VAL A 293 26.17 -9.40 19.13
CA VAL A 293 25.73 -9.69 20.52
C VAL A 293 24.76 -10.87 20.54
N ARG A 294 23.78 -10.87 19.63
CA ARG A 294 22.77 -11.93 19.57
C ARG A 294 23.41 -13.29 19.26
N HIS A 295 24.19 -13.38 18.18
CA HIS A 295 24.77 -14.66 17.74
C HIS A 295 26.03 -15.08 18.51
N GLY A 296 26.77 -14.12 19.04
CA GLY A 296 27.95 -14.36 19.87
C GLY A 296 27.62 -14.89 21.26
N LEU A 297 26.44 -14.58 21.81
CA LEU A 297 26.11 -14.88 23.22
C LEU A 297 24.95 -15.87 23.42
N GLU A 298 23.97 -15.92 22.51
CA GLU A 298 22.79 -16.78 22.68
C GLU A 298 23.06 -18.30 22.60
N PRO A 299 24.04 -18.80 21.81
CA PRO A 299 24.19 -20.26 21.65
C PRO A 299 25.10 -20.98 22.67
N GLY A 300 25.87 -20.28 23.51
CA GLY A 300 26.92 -20.90 24.34
C GLY A 300 26.89 -20.52 25.83
N GLU A 301 26.97 -21.51 26.72
CA GLU A 301 27.06 -21.29 28.19
C GLU A 301 28.33 -20.50 28.59
N GLY A 302 29.37 -20.51 27.77
CA GLY A 302 30.69 -19.90 28.04
C GLY A 302 30.80 -18.38 27.82
N GLY A 303 29.75 -17.72 27.31
CA GLY A 303 29.83 -16.32 26.91
C GLY A 303 30.40 -16.13 25.50
N GLY A 304 30.78 -14.89 25.16
CA GLY A 304 31.25 -14.51 23.83
C GLY A 304 32.01 -13.18 23.83
N THR A 305 32.87 -13.04 22.83
CA THR A 305 33.72 -11.88 22.58
C THR A 305 33.27 -11.17 21.32
N ILE A 306 33.06 -9.86 21.43
CA ILE A 306 32.81 -8.99 20.28
C ILE A 306 33.99 -8.05 20.13
N ARG A 307 34.57 -7.97 18.93
CA ARG A 307 35.63 -7.02 18.59
C ARG A 307 35.11 -6.04 17.56
N ILE A 308 35.23 -4.76 17.88
CA ILE A 308 34.89 -3.66 16.98
C ILE A 308 36.18 -2.91 16.68
N GLU A 309 36.59 -2.91 15.42
CA GLU A 309 37.79 -2.19 14.98
C GLU A 309 37.43 -1.15 13.91
N SER A 310 38.10 -0.01 13.95
CA SER A 310 38.12 0.93 12.83
C SER A 310 39.56 1.23 12.43
N ARG A 311 39.84 1.17 11.14
CA ARG A 311 41.17 1.33 10.58
C ARG A 311 41.17 2.37 9.47
N ASP A 312 42.26 3.12 9.44
CA ASP A 312 42.55 4.06 8.39
C ASP A 312 43.15 3.32 7.19
N ASP A 313 42.43 3.27 6.06
CA ASP A 313 42.87 2.64 4.82
C ASP A 313 42.97 3.69 3.70
N ALA A 314 43.88 4.66 3.90
CA ALA A 314 44.20 5.75 2.98
C ALA A 314 42.99 6.57 2.50
N THR A 315 42.30 6.12 1.46
CA THR A 315 41.11 6.77 0.89
C THR A 315 39.81 6.32 1.56
N HIS A 316 39.86 5.25 2.36
CA HIS A 316 38.71 4.63 3.01
C HIS A 316 38.93 4.50 4.51
N THR A 317 37.83 4.40 5.22
CA THR A 317 37.74 3.90 6.59
C THR A 317 37.18 2.51 6.53
N GLU A 318 37.93 1.55 7.07
CA GLU A 318 37.46 0.19 7.25
C GLU A 318 36.90 0.04 8.66
N ILE A 319 35.72 -0.54 8.79
CA ILE A 319 35.10 -0.87 10.07
C ILE A 319 34.81 -2.37 10.07
N THR A 320 35.22 -3.06 11.12
CA THR A 320 34.99 -4.49 11.29
C THR A 320 34.27 -4.77 12.61
N VAL A 321 33.27 -5.65 12.56
CA VAL A 321 32.61 -6.23 13.72
C VAL A 321 32.81 -7.74 13.66
N ASP A 322 33.49 -8.28 14.66
CA ASP A 322 33.90 -9.69 14.76
C ASP A 322 33.29 -10.31 16.03
N ASP A 323 32.62 -11.45 15.90
CA ASP A 323 32.16 -12.26 17.03
C ASP A 323 32.72 -13.69 16.95
N ASP A 324 32.91 -14.30 18.12
CA ASP A 324 33.33 -15.70 18.28
C ASP A 324 32.14 -16.67 18.48
N GLY A 325 30.96 -16.30 17.97
CA GLY A 325 29.73 -17.08 18.09
C GLY A 325 29.72 -18.35 17.24
N VAL A 326 28.51 -18.90 17.05
CA VAL A 326 28.32 -20.14 16.28
C VAL A 326 28.57 -20.00 14.78
N GLY A 327 28.71 -18.78 14.28
CA GLY A 327 28.77 -18.51 12.85
C GLY A 327 27.55 -19.01 12.09
N MET A 328 27.64 -19.05 10.77
CA MET A 328 26.58 -19.54 9.89
C MET A 328 27.16 -20.28 8.69
N ASP A 329 26.34 -21.14 8.10
CA ASP A 329 26.65 -21.77 6.82
C ASP A 329 26.81 -20.70 5.71
N PRO A 330 27.95 -20.68 4.99
CA PRO A 330 28.19 -19.73 3.91
C PRO A 330 27.16 -19.80 2.78
N GLU A 331 26.62 -20.99 2.47
CA GLU A 331 25.60 -21.12 1.42
C GLU A 331 24.28 -20.47 1.87
N ALA A 332 23.86 -20.72 3.11
CA ALA A 332 22.73 -20.05 3.73
C ALA A 332 22.90 -18.52 3.80
N LEU A 333 24.10 -18.02 4.10
CA LEU A 333 24.40 -16.58 4.07
C LEU A 333 24.20 -15.99 2.67
N GLN A 334 24.69 -16.66 1.64
CA GLN A 334 24.59 -16.18 0.27
C GLN A 334 23.13 -16.14 -0.21
N GLU A 335 22.32 -17.13 0.18
CA GLU A 335 20.88 -17.12 -0.08
C GLU A 335 20.17 -15.99 0.71
N LEU A 336 20.57 -15.72 1.95
CA LEU A 336 20.00 -14.65 2.77
C LEU A 336 20.26 -13.24 2.21
N LEU A 337 21.44 -13.03 1.61
CA LEU A 337 21.78 -11.76 0.96
C LEU A 337 21.09 -11.59 -0.40
N THR A 338 20.63 -12.67 -1.04
CA THR A 338 20.05 -12.64 -2.40
C THR A 338 18.53 -12.80 -2.44
N THR A 339 17.91 -13.52 -1.50
CA THR A 339 16.47 -13.82 -1.48
C THR A 339 15.67 -12.77 -0.69
N ARG A 340 14.53 -12.33 -1.24
CA ARG A 340 13.53 -11.47 -0.57
C ARG A 340 12.71 -12.26 0.46
N GLY A 341 13.35 -12.76 1.52
CA GLY A 341 12.69 -13.38 2.66
C GLY A 341 12.47 -12.40 3.83
N ASP A 342 11.39 -12.61 4.59
CA ASP A 342 11.11 -11.97 5.88
C ASP A 342 11.64 -12.86 7.02
N GLY A 343 12.71 -12.45 7.70
CA GLY A 343 13.33 -13.21 8.80
C GLY A 343 14.55 -12.54 9.42
N ALA A 344 14.97 -13.02 10.60
CA ALA A 344 15.87 -12.47 11.65
C ALA A 344 17.15 -11.67 11.28
N HIS A 345 17.50 -11.56 10.00
CA HIS A 345 18.71 -10.92 9.47
C HIS A 345 18.41 -9.64 8.67
N VAL A 346 17.23 -9.04 8.88
CA VAL A 346 16.79 -7.77 8.26
C VAL A 346 17.84 -6.66 8.43
N GLY A 347 18.53 -6.61 9.58
CA GLY A 347 19.56 -5.60 9.87
C GLY A 347 20.74 -5.64 8.89
N LEU A 348 21.40 -6.80 8.76
CA LEU A 348 22.59 -6.97 7.90
C LEU A 348 22.28 -6.68 6.42
N ARG A 349 21.15 -7.20 5.91
CA ARG A 349 20.72 -6.98 4.52
C ARG A 349 20.39 -5.52 4.24
N ASN A 350 19.75 -4.84 5.19
CA ASN A 350 19.41 -3.42 5.05
C ASN A 350 20.66 -2.55 4.99
N VAL A 351 21.67 -2.86 5.81
CA VAL A 351 22.96 -2.18 5.76
C VAL A 351 23.64 -2.44 4.41
N ASP A 352 23.78 -3.70 3.97
CA ASP A 352 24.41 -4.03 2.68
C ASP A 352 23.72 -3.34 1.48
N THR A 353 22.38 -3.41 1.43
CA THR A 353 21.59 -2.77 0.37
C THR A 353 21.84 -1.27 0.34
N ARG A 354 21.84 -0.61 1.50
CA ARG A 354 22.06 0.84 1.61
C ARG A 354 23.48 1.22 1.18
N LEU A 355 24.49 0.46 1.61
CA LEU A 355 25.87 0.73 1.23
C LEU A 355 26.10 0.55 -0.27
N ARG A 356 25.49 -0.48 -0.89
CA ARG A 356 25.53 -0.67 -2.36
C ARG A 356 24.86 0.45 -3.12
N GLN A 357 23.76 1.00 -2.61
CA GLN A 357 23.07 2.14 -3.23
C GLN A 357 23.90 3.42 -3.18
N LEU A 358 24.61 3.66 -2.08
CA LEU A 358 25.39 4.88 -1.88
C LEU A 358 26.78 4.83 -2.51
N TYR A 359 27.46 3.69 -2.44
CA TYR A 359 28.87 3.55 -2.83
C TYR A 359 29.09 2.58 -4.00
N GLY A 360 28.01 2.08 -4.59
CA GLY A 360 28.07 1.07 -5.65
C GLY A 360 28.50 -0.31 -5.15
N PRO A 361 28.76 -1.26 -6.07
CA PRO A 361 29.10 -2.64 -5.72
C PRO A 361 30.34 -2.79 -4.83
N ALA A 362 31.28 -1.84 -4.87
CA ALA A 362 32.50 -1.85 -4.07
C ALA A 362 32.27 -1.52 -2.58
N GLY A 363 31.13 -0.91 -2.24
CA GLY A 363 30.73 -0.64 -0.85
C GLY A 363 29.94 -1.76 -0.18
N ALA A 364 29.75 -2.90 -0.86
CA ALA A 364 29.09 -4.05 -0.28
C ALA A 364 29.74 -4.51 1.02
N LEU A 365 28.92 -5.05 1.93
CA LEU A 365 29.45 -5.73 3.11
C LEU A 365 30.22 -6.99 2.67
N VAL A 366 31.36 -7.20 3.31
CA VAL A 366 32.10 -8.46 3.24
C VAL A 366 31.83 -9.19 4.54
N VAL A 367 31.26 -10.40 4.43
CA VAL A 367 30.93 -11.24 5.58
C VAL A 367 31.74 -12.52 5.46
N GLU A 368 32.57 -12.79 6.47
CA GLU A 368 33.40 -13.98 6.59
C GLU A 368 32.88 -14.78 7.79
N THR A 369 32.42 -16.01 7.57
CA THR A 369 31.80 -16.85 8.60
C THR A 369 31.89 -18.31 8.21
N ALA A 370 31.86 -19.19 9.21
CA ALA A 370 31.66 -20.62 9.06
C ALA A 370 31.06 -21.17 10.36
N GLU A 371 30.40 -22.33 10.28
CA GLU A 371 29.87 -23.00 11.47
C GLU A 371 30.97 -23.23 12.53
N GLY A 372 30.75 -22.72 13.73
CA GLY A 372 31.67 -22.76 14.87
C GLY A 372 32.85 -21.78 14.82
N ALA A 373 32.95 -20.94 13.78
CA ALA A 373 34.08 -20.02 13.59
C ALA A 373 33.72 -18.54 13.85
N GLY A 374 32.49 -18.25 14.29
CA GLY A 374 32.02 -16.89 14.47
C GLY A 374 31.65 -16.18 13.17
N THR A 375 31.49 -14.86 13.26
CA THR A 375 31.13 -14.00 12.13
C THR A 375 31.95 -12.72 12.15
N LEU A 376 32.65 -12.46 11.05
CA LEU A 376 33.34 -11.20 10.79
C LEU A 376 32.59 -10.44 9.69
N VAL A 377 32.09 -9.25 10.02
CA VAL A 377 31.50 -8.32 9.06
C VAL A 377 32.44 -7.14 8.87
N ARG A 378 32.79 -6.85 7.62
CA ARG A 378 33.67 -5.75 7.21
C ARG A 378 32.91 -4.82 6.26
N MET A 379 33.03 -3.52 6.53
CA MET A 379 32.54 -2.46 5.65
C MET A 379 33.66 -1.46 5.35
N ARG A 380 33.68 -0.93 4.12
CA ARG A 380 34.65 0.07 3.68
C ARG A 380 33.92 1.31 3.20
N ILE A 381 34.22 2.43 3.83
CA ILE A 381 33.55 3.71 3.60
C ILE A 381 34.57 4.71 3.02
N PRO A 382 34.29 5.37 1.89
CA PRO A 382 35.16 6.44 1.37
C PRO A 382 35.24 7.61 2.37
N LYS A 383 36.43 8.16 2.62
CA LYS A 383 36.59 9.30 3.54
C LYS A 383 36.11 10.63 2.96
N SER A 384 36.14 10.77 1.63
CA SER A 384 35.69 11.98 0.94
C SER A 384 34.32 11.76 0.34
N GLN A 385 33.31 12.42 0.89
CA GLN A 385 31.91 12.33 0.44
C GLN A 385 31.28 13.73 0.39
N PRO A 386 31.59 14.55 -0.62
CA PRO A 386 31.19 15.96 -0.68
C PRO A 386 29.68 16.21 -0.79
N LEU A 387 28.87 15.16 -0.93
CA LEU A 387 27.40 15.23 -0.98
C LEU A 387 26.73 14.69 0.27
N HIS A 388 27.49 14.10 1.20
CA HIS A 388 26.97 13.43 2.38
C HIS A 388 27.47 14.16 3.62
N ASP A 389 26.81 15.25 3.95
CA ASP A 389 27.08 16.01 5.17
C ASP A 389 26.17 15.54 6.30
N THR A 390 26.69 15.56 7.53
CA THR A 390 25.85 15.41 8.71
C THR A 390 24.94 16.64 8.79
N ALA A 391 23.65 16.48 8.48
CA ALA A 391 22.69 17.57 8.58
C ALA A 391 22.73 18.15 10.00
N GLY A 392 23.34 19.33 10.18
CA GLY A 392 23.47 20.00 11.48
C GLY A 392 24.82 20.64 11.83
N SER A 393 25.73 20.92 10.89
CA SER A 393 26.90 21.77 11.19
C SER A 393 26.72 23.22 10.72
N GLY A 394 26.00 24.00 11.55
CA GLY A 394 26.19 25.45 11.70
C GLY A 394 24.94 26.32 11.57
N PRO A 395 24.96 27.51 12.20
CA PRO A 395 24.98 27.78 13.65
C PRO A 395 23.59 27.82 14.30
#